data_AF-A0A520HD58-F1
#
_entry.id   AF-A0A520HD58-F1
#
_cell.length_a   1.000
_cell.length_b   1.000
_cell.length_c   1.000
_cell.angle_alpha   90.00
_cell.angle_beta   90.00
_cell.angle_gamma   90.00
#
_symmetry.space_group_name_H-M   'P 1'
#
loop_
_entity.id
_entity.type
_entity.pdbx_description
1 polymer ?
#
loop_
_entity_poly.entity_id
_entity_poly.type
_entity_poly.pdbx_seq_one_letter_code
_entity_poly.pdbx_strand_id
1 'polypeptide(L)' 'ATGPGGIRVISPQGKVLGQLKLPEVAANLAFAGDGRTLYITASTSVYRLRTKVAGVLPRYTR' A
#
# COMPACT_ATOMS: atom_id res chain seq x y z
N ALA A 1 -3.69 -3.00 -3.94
CA ALA A 1 -4.14 -2.03 -4.97
C ALA A 1 -5.03 -0.99 -4.29
N THR A 2 -4.98 0.26 -4.76
CA THR A 2 -5.99 1.27 -4.41
C THR A 2 -7.28 0.92 -5.16
N GLY A 3 -8.42 0.99 -4.47
CA GLY A 3 -9.73 0.72 -5.04
C GLY A 3 -10.80 1.55 -4.32
N PRO A 4 -12.06 1.51 -4.78
CA PRO A 4 -13.14 2.26 -4.14
C PRO A 4 -13.20 1.97 -2.63
N GLY A 5 -13.09 3.05 -1.84
CA GLY A 5 -13.13 3.00 -0.37
C GLY A 5 -11.80 2.66 0.33
N GLY A 6 -10.68 2.47 -0.38
CA GLY A 6 -9.37 2.29 0.25
C GLY A 6 -8.44 1.27 -0.41
N ILE A 7 -7.50 0.73 0.36
CA ILE A 7 -6.48 -0.20 -0.15
C ILE A 7 -6.93 -1.64 0.10
N ARG A 8 -7.08 -2.42 -0.96
CA ARG A 8 -7.43 -3.85 -0.86
C ARG A 8 -6.20 -4.72 -0.68
N VAL A 9 -6.29 -5.64 0.27
CA VAL A 9 -5.34 -6.76 0.45
C VAL A 9 -5.92 -7.97 -0.28
N ILE A 10 -5.17 -8.50 -1.24
CA ILE A 10 -5.65 -9.52 -2.17
C ILE A 10 -4.70 -10.72 -2.11
N SER A 11 -5.24 -11.93 -2.06
CA SER A 11 -4.45 -13.16 -2.10
C SER A 11 -3.88 -13.38 -3.51
N PRO A 12 -2.84 -14.23 -3.67
CA PRO A 12 -2.32 -14.58 -4.99
C PRO A 12 -3.36 -15.19 -5.93
N GLN A 13 -4.41 -15.82 -5.39
CA GLN A 13 -5.54 -16.39 -6.13
C GLN A 13 -6.63 -15.34 -6.47
N GLY A 14 -6.41 -14.07 -6.17
CA GLY A 14 -7.34 -12.98 -6.48
C GLY A 14 -8.45 -12.74 -5.43
N LYS A 15 -8.45 -13.46 -4.30
CA LYS A 15 -9.45 -13.26 -3.25
C LYS A 15 -9.15 -11.98 -2.45
N VAL A 16 -10.14 -11.12 -2.25
CA VAL A 16 -10.02 -9.98 -1.31
C VAL A 16 -10.01 -10.51 0.12
N LEU A 17 -8.92 -10.26 0.84
CA LEU A 17 -8.73 -10.67 2.23
C LEU A 17 -9.17 -9.59 3.23
N GLY A 18 -9.17 -8.34 2.80
CA GLY A 18 -9.54 -7.20 3.62
C GLY A 18 -9.24 -5.87 2.95
N GLN A 19 -9.58 -4.79 3.66
CA GLN A 19 -9.42 -3.43 3.15
C GLN A 19 -8.94 -2.48 4.25
N LEU A 20 -7.88 -1.74 3.96
CA LEU A 20 -7.45 -0.61 4.78
C LEU A 20 -8.27 0.60 4.38
N LYS A 21 -9.05 1.11 5.33
CA LYS A 21 -9.78 2.37 5.18
C LYS A 21 -8.84 3.53 5.54
N LEU A 22 -8.90 4.58 4.74
CA LEU A 22 -8.15 5.80 4.95
C LEU A 22 -9.14 6.96 5.11
N PRO A 23 -8.74 8.06 5.77
CA PRO A 23 -9.57 9.26 5.88
C PRO A 23 -9.86 9.93 4.52
N GLU A 24 -9.05 9.64 3.51
CA GLU A 24 -9.09 10.23 2.17
C GLU A 24 -8.90 9.16 1.09
N VAL A 25 -9.22 9.52 -0.17
CA VAL A 25 -9.03 8.63 -1.31
C VAL A 25 -7.55 8.45 -1.60
N ALA A 26 -7.07 7.21 -1.56
CA ALA A 26 -5.70 6.87 -1.97
C ALA A 26 -5.60 6.73 -3.49
N ALA A 27 -4.58 7.36 -4.07
CA ALA A 27 -4.25 7.24 -5.48
C ALA A 27 -3.26 6.08 -5.71
N ASN A 28 -2.12 6.10 -5.01
CA ASN A 28 -1.04 5.13 -5.20
C ASN A 28 -0.42 4.70 -3.86
N LEU A 29 0.38 3.64 -3.91
CA LEU A 29 1.15 3.15 -2.78
C LEU A 29 2.43 2.44 -3.25
N ALA A 30 3.46 2.42 -2.42
CA ALA A 30 4.71 1.70 -2.67
C ALA A 30 5.40 1.29 -1.36
N PHE A 31 6.11 0.15 -1.41
CA PHE A 31 7.02 -0.23 -0.34
C PHE A 31 8.35 0.53 -0.49
N ALA A 32 8.95 0.94 0.64
CA ALA A 32 10.23 1.64 0.68
C ALA A 32 11.04 1.26 1.93
N GLY A 33 12.27 1.78 2.02
CA GLY A 33 13.22 1.45 3.09
C GLY A 33 13.68 0.00 2.98
N ASP A 34 13.56 -0.76 4.08
CA ASP A 34 13.83 -2.20 4.15
C ASP A 34 12.67 -3.06 3.60
N GLY A 35 11.80 -2.48 2.78
CA GLY A 35 10.59 -3.12 2.25
C GLY A 35 9.44 -3.24 3.25
N ARG A 36 9.60 -2.80 4.50
CA ARG A 36 8.56 -2.91 5.54
C ARG A 36 7.83 -1.60 5.83
N THR A 37 8.06 -0.56 5.04
CA THR A 37 7.32 0.70 5.13
C THR A 37 6.50 0.88 3.85
N LEU A 38 5.18 0.90 4.00
CA LEU A 38 4.24 1.20 2.93
C LEU A 38 3.92 2.69 2.96
N TYR A 39 4.33 3.42 1.92
CA TYR A 39 3.91 4.80 1.68
C TYR A 39 2.66 4.80 0.82
N ILE A 40 1.74 5.72 1.13
CA ILE A 40 0.45 5.84 0.48
C ILE A 40 0.23 7.31 0.16
N THR A 41 0.00 7.63 -1.11
CA THR A 41 -0.42 8.97 -1.51
C THR A 41 -1.94 9.04 -1.53
N ALA A 42 -2.48 10.06 -0.87
CA ALA A 42 -3.90 10.38 -0.86
C ALA A 42 -4.13 11.78 -1.44
N SER A 43 -5.38 12.24 -1.42
CA SER A 43 -5.79 13.50 -2.03
C SER A 43 -4.97 14.71 -1.56
N THR A 44 -4.75 14.86 -0.26
CA THR A 44 -4.01 16.00 0.31
C THR A 44 -2.82 15.61 1.20
N SER A 45 -2.68 14.30 1.46
CA SER A 45 -1.77 13.77 2.47
C SER A 45 -0.93 12.61 1.95
N VAL A 46 0.24 12.39 2.57
CA VAL A 46 1.02 11.15 2.42
C VAL A 46 1.03 10.41 3.75
N TYR A 47 0.51 9.19 3.74
CA TYR A 47 0.49 8.31 4.92
C TYR A 47 1.65 7.32 4.85
N ARG A 48 2.11 6.85 6.02
CA ARG A 48 3.03 5.72 6.14
C ARG A 48 2.47 4.66 7.08
N LEU A 49 2.65 3.40 6.72
CA LEU A 49 2.28 2.24 7.54
C LEU A 49 3.45 1.27 7.62
N ARG A 50 3.83 0.86 8.83
CA ARG A 50 4.80 -0.21 9.04
C ARG A 50 4.11 -1.57 8.86
N THR A 51 4.67 -2.43 8.02
CA THR A 51 4.16 -3.79 7.80
C THR A 51 4.96 -4.82 8.59
N LYS A 52 4.28 -5.90 8.98
CA LYS A 52 4.90 -7.03 9.70
C LYS A 52 5.88 -7.83 8.81
N VAL A 53 5.60 -7.86 7.51
CA VAL A 53 6.41 -8.54 6.49
C VAL A 53 6.91 -7.55 5.46
N ALA A 54 8.06 -7.84 4.85
CA ALA A 54 8.62 -7.01 3.78
C ALA A 54 7.83 -7.24 2.49
N GLY A 55 7.51 -6.14 1.79
CA GLY A 55 7.01 -6.15 0.43
C GLY A 55 8.14 -6.16 -0.60
N VAL A 56 7.74 -6.07 -1.87
CA VAL A 56 8.68 -6.05 -3.00
C VAL A 56 9.14 -4.60 -3.25
N LEU A 57 10.46 -4.39 -3.21
CA LEU A 57 11.07 -3.12 -3.61
C LEU A 57 11.29 -3.08 -5.13
N PRO A 58 11.34 -1.88 -5.74
CA PRO A 58 11.72 -1.74 -7.14
C PRO A 58 13.05 -2.41 -7.43
N ARG A 59 13.13 -3.15 -8.54
CA ARG A 59 14.36 -3.86 -8.94
C ARG A 59 15.47 -2.93 -9.42
N TYR A 60 15.13 -1.69 -9.75
CA TYR A 60 16.09 -0.67 -10.13
C TYR A 60 16.13 0.38 -9.03
N THR A 61 17.18 0.30 -8.22
CA THR A 61 17.64 1.40 -7.38
C THR A 61 18.76 2.10 -8.13
N ARG A 62 18.64 3.41 -8.32
CA ARG A 62 19.69 4.24 -8.92
C ARG A 62 20.97 4.18 -8.08
#